data_AF-A0A5N6U7I0-F1
#
_entry.id   AF-A0A5N6U7I0-F1
#
_cell.length_a   1.000
_cell.length_b   1.000
_cell.length_c   1.000
_cell.angle_alpha   90.00
_cell.angle_beta   90.00
_cell.angle_gamma   90.00
#
_symmetry.space_group_name_H-M   'P 1'
#
loop_
_entity.id
_entity.type
_entity.pdbx_description
1 polymer ?
#
loop_
_entity_poly.entity_id
_entity_poly.type
_entity_poly.pdbx_seq_one_letter_code
_entity_poly.pdbx_strand_id
1 'polypeptide(L)'
;MGDKTGLPDYVLDSNAVLKDKDAAWRYGHPPDYAKTRAFYEGSKTMKHEAGSLPDLVEKLVKNWEIEASFKTSLDDWRTIDRTKYTFSLNGGKPQTGEHMLQVGTYNALLTSSSYYDPAHNDFETSHKAFKRMMPTFAWEVTEVYSGPPVVIFKWRHWGYMANDYVGFNDRGDKIRIKAHGGLIDIQGIVIAKVNDKLELESIDVWFDPMDMFRQIARQDKQGTIEAASVTGGCPFAGASKGSE
;
A
#
# COMPACT_ATOMS: atom_id res chain seq x y z
N MET A 1 -14.79 21.12 23.38
CA MET A 1 -15.28 20.09 22.45
C MET A 1 -16.09 20.82 21.39
N GLY A 2 -15.49 21.08 20.23
CA GLY A 2 -16.15 21.80 19.14
C GLY A 2 -17.23 20.93 18.50
N ASP A 3 -18.30 21.59 18.07
CA ASP A 3 -19.52 20.99 17.55
C ASP A 3 -19.25 20.07 16.33
N LYS A 4 -19.82 18.85 16.34
CA LYS A 4 -19.63 17.82 15.30
C LYS A 4 -20.40 18.12 13.99
N THR A 5 -21.00 19.30 13.87
CA THR A 5 -21.99 19.66 12.85
C THR A 5 -21.42 20.22 11.54
N GLY A 6 -20.10 20.32 11.38
CA GLY A 6 -19.45 20.88 10.17
C GLY A 6 -18.35 20.04 9.52
N LEU A 7 -18.04 18.86 10.04
CA LEU A 7 -16.96 18.01 9.49
C LEU A 7 -17.45 17.19 8.27
N PRO A 8 -16.59 16.96 7.25
CA PRO A 8 -16.91 16.08 6.14
C PRO A 8 -17.24 14.64 6.57
N ASP A 9 -18.08 13.96 5.82
CA ASP A 9 -18.47 12.57 6.09
C ASP A 9 -17.27 11.59 6.09
N TYR A 10 -16.29 11.81 5.21
CA TYR A 10 -15.10 10.97 5.06
C TYR A 10 -14.13 11.01 6.25
N VAL A 11 -14.28 11.96 7.18
CA VAL A 11 -13.57 11.94 8.47
C VAL A 11 -14.43 11.40 9.61
N LEU A 12 -15.72 11.15 9.39
CA LEU A 12 -16.67 10.68 10.40
C LEU A 12 -17.02 9.18 10.23
N ASP A 13 -16.94 8.66 9.01
CA ASP A 13 -17.20 7.27 8.65
C ASP A 13 -16.07 6.68 7.77
N SER A 14 -15.45 5.59 8.22
CA SER A 14 -14.39 4.88 7.47
C SER A 14 -14.84 4.28 6.13
N ASN A 15 -16.15 4.24 5.87
CA ASN A 15 -16.75 3.69 4.65
C ASN A 15 -17.53 4.76 3.86
N ALA A 16 -17.31 6.05 4.13
CA ALA A 16 -18.06 7.14 3.51
C ALA A 16 -18.01 7.07 1.98
N VAL A 17 -16.82 6.89 1.39
CA VAL A 17 -16.63 6.90 -0.08
C VAL A 17 -17.16 5.65 -0.77
N LEU A 18 -17.41 4.56 -0.04
CA LEU A 18 -18.04 3.35 -0.60
C LEU A 18 -19.53 3.57 -0.94
N LYS A 19 -20.11 4.68 -0.47
CA LYS A 19 -21.51 5.06 -0.74
C LYS A 19 -21.66 5.89 -2.01
N ASP A 20 -20.56 6.22 -2.69
CA ASP A 20 -20.56 7.06 -3.89
C ASP A 20 -21.10 6.24 -5.08
N LYS A 21 -22.35 6.49 -5.47
CA LYS A 21 -23.07 5.71 -6.49
C LYS A 21 -22.65 6.02 -7.92
N ASP A 22 -22.25 7.27 -8.17
CA ASP A 22 -21.95 7.78 -9.50
C ASP A 22 -20.45 7.83 -9.81
N ALA A 23 -19.61 7.33 -8.90
CA ALA A 23 -18.16 7.34 -9.07
C ALA A 23 -17.69 6.32 -10.12
N ALA A 24 -16.64 6.66 -10.87
CA ALA A 24 -16.00 5.79 -11.83
C ALA A 24 -15.12 4.74 -11.13
N TRP A 25 -15.74 3.63 -10.74
CA TRP A 25 -15.06 2.50 -10.10
C TRP A 25 -14.27 1.65 -11.08
N ARG A 26 -13.03 1.32 -10.73
CA ARG A 26 -12.07 0.54 -11.53
C ARG A 26 -12.59 -0.84 -11.96
N TYR A 27 -13.45 -1.44 -11.14
CA TYR A 27 -14.08 -2.73 -11.42
C TYR A 27 -15.60 -2.62 -11.61
N GLY A 28 -16.10 -1.42 -11.91
CA GLY A 28 -17.53 -1.16 -12.16
C GLY A 28 -18.41 -1.13 -10.91
N HIS A 29 -17.86 -1.38 -9.71
CA HIS A 29 -18.59 -1.33 -8.45
C HIS A 29 -17.67 -0.94 -7.27
N PRO A 30 -18.23 -0.44 -6.15
CA PRO A 30 -17.47 -0.21 -4.92
C PRO A 30 -16.84 -1.52 -4.40
N PRO A 31 -15.62 -1.50 -3.85
CA PRO A 31 -15.00 -2.69 -3.28
C PRO A 31 -15.65 -3.12 -1.96
N ASP A 32 -15.60 -4.42 -1.66
CA ASP A 32 -16.01 -4.96 -0.36
C ASP A 32 -14.83 -5.00 0.61
N TYR A 33 -14.90 -4.19 1.67
CA TYR A 33 -13.91 -4.13 2.74
C TYR A 33 -14.28 -4.94 3.99
N ALA A 34 -15.41 -5.65 4.02
CA ALA A 34 -15.93 -6.31 5.21
C ALA A 34 -14.90 -7.23 5.88
N LYS A 35 -14.16 -8.04 5.11
CA LYS A 35 -13.10 -8.91 5.63
C LYS A 35 -11.95 -8.13 6.25
N THR A 36 -11.46 -7.09 5.57
CA THR A 36 -10.37 -6.24 6.08
C THR A 36 -10.81 -5.47 7.33
N ARG A 37 -12.08 -5.01 7.39
CA ARG A 37 -12.64 -4.35 8.58
C ARG A 37 -12.76 -5.31 9.75
N ALA A 38 -13.25 -6.53 9.54
CA ALA A 38 -13.31 -7.54 10.58
C ALA A 38 -11.91 -7.91 11.12
N PHE A 39 -10.93 -8.07 10.22
CA PHE A 39 -9.53 -8.30 10.59
C PHE A 39 -8.96 -7.13 11.40
N TYR A 40 -9.18 -5.88 10.95
CA TYR A 40 -8.79 -4.67 11.67
C TYR A 40 -9.40 -4.63 13.08
N GLU A 41 -10.71 -4.78 13.23
CA GLU A 41 -11.37 -4.70 14.54
C GLU A 41 -10.89 -5.78 15.50
N GLY A 42 -10.60 -6.99 15.00
CA GLY A 42 -10.12 -8.10 15.82
C GLY A 42 -8.63 -8.05 16.17
N SER A 43 -7.82 -7.21 15.51
CA SER A 43 -6.36 -7.23 15.65
C SER A 43 -5.68 -5.87 15.83
N LYS A 44 -6.43 -4.76 15.76
CA LYS A 44 -5.93 -3.42 16.05
C LYS A 44 -5.40 -3.34 17.47
N THR A 45 -4.38 -2.51 17.66
CA THR A 45 -3.78 -2.27 18.97
C THR A 45 -4.28 -0.97 19.59
N MET A 46 -4.81 -0.07 18.77
CA MET A 46 -5.25 1.25 19.19
C MET A 46 -6.76 1.33 19.40
N LYS A 47 -7.16 2.19 20.35
CA LYS A 47 -8.55 2.55 20.64
C LYS A 47 -8.68 4.06 20.67
N HIS A 48 -9.13 4.64 19.57
CA HIS A 48 -9.33 6.08 19.45
C HIS A 48 -10.71 6.49 19.99
N GLU A 49 -10.78 7.59 20.73
CA GLU A 49 -12.06 8.17 21.14
C GLU A 49 -12.80 8.72 19.91
N ALA A 50 -14.10 8.46 19.80
CA ALA A 50 -14.89 8.85 18.63
C ALA A 50 -14.97 10.38 18.45
N GLY A 51 -14.42 10.89 17.36
CA GLY A 51 -14.28 12.31 17.04
C GLY A 51 -12.99 12.94 17.57
N SER A 52 -12.10 12.17 18.21
CA SER A 52 -10.73 12.62 18.50
C SER A 52 -9.92 12.77 17.21
N LEU A 53 -8.85 13.57 17.26
CA LEU A 53 -7.99 13.77 16.09
C LEU A 53 -7.45 12.45 15.49
N PRO A 54 -6.92 11.47 16.27
CA PRO A 54 -6.54 10.16 15.73
C PRO A 54 -7.69 9.40 15.03
N ASP A 55 -8.91 9.45 15.58
CA ASP A 55 -10.10 8.83 14.96
C ASP A 55 -10.43 9.48 13.60
N LEU A 56 -10.41 10.81 13.54
CA LEU A 56 -10.68 11.56 12.30
C LEU A 56 -9.59 11.30 11.24
N VAL A 57 -8.32 11.31 11.63
CA VAL A 57 -7.18 11.04 10.74
C VAL A 57 -7.27 9.61 10.19
N GLU A 58 -7.58 8.63 11.04
CA GLU A 58 -7.66 7.24 10.60
C GLU A 58 -8.78 7.03 9.58
N LYS A 59 -9.93 7.68 9.78
CA LYS A 59 -11.05 7.65 8.83
C LYS A 59 -10.71 8.34 7.52
N LEU A 60 -10.02 9.49 7.56
CA LEU A 60 -9.56 10.18 6.36
C LEU A 60 -8.67 9.27 5.52
N VAL A 61 -7.64 8.67 6.12
CA VAL A 61 -6.70 7.80 5.40
C VAL A 61 -7.40 6.56 4.84
N LYS A 62 -8.29 5.93 5.61
CA LYS A 62 -9.07 4.77 5.15
C LYS A 62 -9.95 5.11 3.94
N ASN A 63 -10.55 6.28 3.88
CA ASN A 63 -11.31 6.71 2.71
C ASN A 63 -10.39 7.07 1.54
N TRP A 64 -9.32 7.83 1.78
CA TRP A 64 -8.35 8.21 0.77
C TRP A 64 -7.75 6.97 0.07
N GLU A 65 -7.38 5.93 0.81
CA GLU A 65 -6.83 4.70 0.24
C GLU A 65 -7.84 3.98 -0.68
N ILE A 66 -9.12 3.94 -0.29
CA ILE A 66 -10.18 3.37 -1.14
C ILE A 66 -10.30 4.16 -2.44
N GLU A 67 -10.30 5.49 -2.38
CA GLU A 67 -10.34 6.34 -3.57
C GLU A 67 -9.11 6.09 -4.46
N ALA A 68 -7.91 6.10 -3.87
CA ALA A 68 -6.64 5.87 -4.56
C ALA A 68 -6.54 4.52 -5.26
N SER A 69 -7.06 3.47 -4.63
CA SER A 69 -6.98 2.10 -5.14
C SER A 69 -8.09 1.76 -6.14
N PHE A 70 -9.27 2.37 -6.04
CA PHE A 70 -10.45 1.88 -6.76
C PHE A 70 -11.20 2.92 -7.59
N LYS A 71 -11.03 4.23 -7.39
CA LYS A 71 -11.62 5.22 -8.29
C LYS A 71 -10.64 5.50 -9.44
N THR A 72 -11.17 5.73 -10.63
CA THR A 72 -10.39 5.91 -11.87
C THR A 72 -10.34 7.35 -12.35
N SER A 73 -11.06 8.26 -11.67
CA SER A 73 -11.02 9.69 -11.92
C SER A 73 -10.74 10.44 -10.62
N LEU A 74 -9.86 11.45 -10.68
CA LEU A 74 -9.66 12.37 -9.55
C LEU A 74 -10.92 13.19 -9.26
N ASP A 75 -11.81 13.35 -10.24
CA ASP A 75 -13.08 14.05 -10.04
C ASP A 75 -14.02 13.32 -9.08
N ASP A 76 -13.75 12.04 -8.82
CA ASP A 76 -14.48 11.27 -7.83
C ASP A 76 -13.79 11.26 -6.47
N TRP A 77 -12.57 11.78 -6.34
CA TRP A 77 -11.84 11.81 -5.07
C TRP A 77 -12.31 13.01 -4.25
N ARG A 78 -12.92 12.74 -3.10
CA ARG A 78 -13.47 13.74 -2.19
C ARG A 78 -12.51 14.10 -1.06
N THR A 79 -11.50 13.25 -0.82
CA THR A 79 -10.52 13.41 0.26
C THR A 79 -9.34 14.31 -0.08
N ILE A 80 -9.25 14.86 -1.30
CA ILE A 80 -8.10 15.62 -1.79
C ILE A 80 -8.50 17.01 -2.32
N ASP A 81 -7.59 17.98 -2.19
CA ASP A 81 -7.67 19.24 -2.95
C ASP A 81 -7.09 18.95 -4.34
N ARG A 82 -7.97 18.70 -5.31
CA ARG A 82 -7.62 18.27 -6.67
C ARG A 82 -6.66 19.23 -7.39
N THR A 83 -6.62 20.50 -6.97
CA THR A 83 -5.75 21.51 -7.60
C THR A 83 -4.33 21.51 -7.05
N LYS A 84 -4.13 20.97 -5.84
CA LYS A 84 -2.85 20.99 -5.12
C LYS A 84 -2.29 19.62 -4.80
N TYR A 85 -3.13 18.59 -4.84
CA TYR A 85 -2.81 17.27 -4.32
C TYR A 85 -1.50 16.73 -4.86
N THR A 86 -0.60 16.41 -3.93
CA THR A 86 0.66 15.75 -4.23
C THR A 86 0.96 14.62 -3.25
N PHE A 87 1.78 13.68 -3.70
CA PHE A 87 2.22 12.55 -2.90
C PHE A 87 3.72 12.31 -3.07
N SER A 88 4.44 12.11 -1.98
CA SER A 88 5.86 11.79 -1.96
C SER A 88 6.21 10.68 -0.97
N LEU A 89 7.38 10.10 -1.18
CA LEU A 89 7.98 9.08 -0.35
C LEU A 89 9.32 9.58 0.17
N ASN A 90 9.52 9.55 1.49
CA ASN A 90 10.78 9.84 2.17
C ASN A 90 11.40 11.19 1.76
N GLY A 91 10.58 12.25 1.61
CA GLY A 91 11.05 13.58 1.20
C GLY A 91 11.47 13.67 -0.27
N GLY A 92 11.14 12.65 -1.08
CA GLY A 92 11.37 12.63 -2.52
C GLY A 92 10.52 13.64 -3.30
N LYS A 93 10.68 13.63 -4.62
CA LYS A 93 9.95 14.55 -5.50
C LYS A 93 8.43 14.31 -5.41
N PRO A 94 7.61 15.35 -5.14
CA PRO A 94 6.16 15.23 -5.17
C PRO A 94 5.64 14.76 -6.54
N GLN A 95 4.72 13.79 -6.52
CA GLN A 95 3.99 13.28 -7.68
C GLN A 95 2.53 13.76 -7.64
N THR A 96 1.91 13.94 -8.80
CA THR A 96 0.52 14.39 -8.89
C THR A 96 -0.48 13.24 -8.67
N GLY A 97 -1.74 13.58 -8.42
CA GLY A 97 -2.81 12.59 -8.33
C GLY A 97 -3.00 11.78 -9.63
N GLU A 98 -2.81 12.39 -10.79
CA GLU A 98 -2.92 11.71 -12.09
C GLU A 98 -1.83 10.66 -12.26
N HIS A 99 -0.60 10.99 -11.84
CA HIS A 99 0.49 10.01 -11.82
C HIS A 99 0.14 8.84 -10.89
N MET A 100 -0.39 9.13 -9.69
CA MET A 100 -0.81 8.10 -8.75
C MET A 100 -1.92 7.19 -9.32
N LEU A 101 -2.91 7.74 -10.04
CA LEU A 101 -3.95 6.95 -10.69
C LEU A 101 -3.37 5.96 -11.72
N GLN A 102 -2.36 6.41 -12.46
CA GLN A 102 -1.69 5.62 -13.50
C GLN A 102 -0.86 4.49 -12.90
N VAL A 103 -0.01 4.79 -11.92
CA VAL A 103 0.97 3.81 -11.39
C VAL A 103 0.41 2.98 -10.24
N GLY A 104 -0.52 3.53 -9.45
CA GLY A 104 -1.07 2.92 -8.25
C GLY A 104 -0.25 3.15 -6.98
N THR A 105 -0.88 2.95 -5.83
CA THR A 105 -0.29 3.23 -4.51
C THR A 105 0.97 2.41 -4.22
N TYR A 106 1.03 1.13 -4.62
CA TYR A 106 2.23 0.31 -4.46
C TYR A 106 3.44 0.88 -5.22
N ASN A 107 3.26 1.28 -6.48
CA ASN A 107 4.33 1.88 -7.28
C ASN A 107 4.73 3.27 -6.81
N ALA A 108 3.82 4.00 -6.16
CA ALA A 108 4.12 5.29 -5.54
C ALA A 108 4.90 5.15 -4.21
N LEU A 109 4.82 3.99 -3.54
CA LEU A 109 5.38 3.77 -2.20
C LEU A 109 6.56 2.80 -2.14
N LEU A 110 6.79 2.00 -3.18
CA LEU A 110 7.88 1.03 -3.24
C LEU A 110 8.94 1.50 -4.24
N THR A 111 10.20 1.28 -3.87
CA THR A 111 11.35 1.64 -4.70
C THR A 111 11.94 0.41 -5.38
N SER A 112 12.66 0.64 -6.49
CA SER A 112 13.36 -0.42 -7.21
C SER A 112 14.34 -1.16 -6.29
N SER A 113 14.31 -2.49 -6.36
CA SER A 113 15.07 -3.40 -5.50
C SER A 113 15.21 -4.78 -6.15
N SER A 114 15.96 -5.66 -5.50
CA SER A 114 16.09 -7.07 -5.90
C SER A 114 14.78 -7.87 -5.85
N TYR A 115 13.71 -7.32 -5.29
CA TYR A 115 12.40 -7.97 -5.14
C TYR A 115 11.33 -7.36 -6.03
N TYR A 116 11.42 -6.06 -6.30
CA TYR A 116 10.35 -5.29 -6.92
C TYR A 116 10.89 -4.06 -7.64
N ASP A 117 10.34 -3.76 -8.81
CA ASP A 117 10.57 -2.50 -9.51
C ASP A 117 9.26 -1.91 -10.06
N PRO A 118 8.89 -0.67 -9.71
CA PRO A 118 7.76 0.02 -10.31
C PRO A 118 7.80 0.11 -11.84
N ALA A 119 8.99 0.10 -12.46
CA ALA A 119 9.15 0.12 -13.91
C ALA A 119 8.76 -1.22 -14.59
N HIS A 120 8.77 -2.32 -13.85
CA HIS A 120 8.47 -3.66 -14.36
C HIS A 120 7.14 -4.24 -13.83
N ASN A 121 6.42 -3.48 -12.98
CA ASN A 121 5.12 -3.89 -12.45
C ASN A 121 4.11 -2.76 -12.66
N ASP A 122 3.14 -2.96 -13.55
CA ASP A 122 2.04 -2.00 -13.70
C ASP A 122 1.06 -2.03 -12.51
N PHE A 123 0.04 -1.18 -12.57
CA PHE A 123 -1.00 -1.11 -11.54
C PHE A 123 -1.62 -2.49 -11.27
N GLU A 124 -2.03 -3.21 -12.31
CA GLU A 124 -2.79 -4.46 -12.16
C GLU A 124 -1.90 -5.56 -11.58
N THR A 125 -0.68 -5.67 -12.09
CA THR A 125 0.30 -6.67 -11.66
C THR A 125 0.67 -6.48 -10.20
N SER A 126 0.99 -5.24 -9.79
CA SER A 126 1.32 -4.90 -8.40
C SER A 126 0.15 -5.15 -7.46
N HIS A 127 -1.05 -4.68 -7.79
CA HIS A 127 -2.25 -4.87 -6.96
C HIS A 127 -2.58 -6.35 -6.79
N LYS A 128 -2.49 -7.13 -7.88
CA LYS A 128 -2.74 -8.57 -7.85
C LYS A 128 -1.70 -9.30 -7.00
N ALA A 129 -0.42 -8.93 -7.11
CA ALA A 129 0.66 -9.52 -6.33
C ALA A 129 0.40 -9.37 -4.82
N PHE A 130 0.21 -8.13 -4.37
CA PHE A 130 0.07 -7.83 -2.95
C PHE A 130 -1.29 -8.26 -2.37
N LYS A 131 -2.42 -8.04 -3.07
CA LYS A 131 -3.74 -8.48 -2.59
C LYS A 131 -3.87 -9.99 -2.52
N ARG A 132 -3.23 -10.73 -3.43
CA ARG A 132 -3.22 -12.20 -3.35
C ARG A 132 -2.36 -12.67 -2.19
N MET A 133 -1.15 -12.10 -2.04
CA MET A 133 -0.22 -12.46 -0.97
C MET A 133 -0.80 -12.17 0.41
N MET A 134 -1.42 -11.00 0.60
CA MET A 134 -2.02 -10.53 1.84
C MET A 134 -3.50 -10.15 1.61
N PRO A 135 -4.43 -11.12 1.65
CA PRO A 135 -5.86 -10.88 1.39
C PRO A 135 -6.51 -9.87 2.36
N THR A 136 -5.95 -9.75 3.56
CA THR A 136 -6.29 -8.71 4.53
C THR A 136 -5.01 -8.00 4.93
N PHE A 137 -4.94 -6.71 4.65
CA PHE A 137 -3.85 -5.83 5.06
C PHE A 137 -4.52 -4.64 5.74
N ALA A 138 -4.53 -4.62 7.07
CA ALA A 138 -5.17 -3.59 7.88
C ALA A 138 -4.21 -2.45 8.16
N TRP A 139 -4.76 -1.26 8.40
CA TRP A 139 -4.00 -0.04 8.65
C TRP A 139 -4.61 0.72 9.83
N GLU A 140 -3.76 1.23 10.74
CA GLU A 140 -4.15 2.00 11.93
C GLU A 140 -3.23 3.20 12.15
N VAL A 141 -3.80 4.28 12.73
CA VAL A 141 -3.01 5.38 13.31
C VAL A 141 -2.55 4.95 14.69
N THR A 142 -1.25 5.04 14.98
CA THR A 142 -0.67 4.67 16.28
C THR A 142 -0.42 5.86 17.18
N GLU A 143 -0.14 7.03 16.62
CA GLU A 143 0.12 8.25 17.40
C GLU A 143 -0.07 9.49 16.51
N VAL A 144 -0.57 10.60 17.06
CA VAL A 144 -0.69 11.88 16.33
C VAL A 144 0.12 12.95 17.08
N TYR A 145 1.01 13.62 16.36
CA TYR A 145 1.92 14.65 16.89
C TYR A 145 1.46 16.08 16.59
N SER A 146 0.70 16.28 15.52
CA SER A 146 0.21 17.60 15.10
C SER A 146 -1.15 17.50 14.42
N GLY A 147 -1.97 18.54 14.58
CA GLY A 147 -3.27 18.71 13.92
C GLY A 147 -3.21 19.66 12.72
N PRO A 148 -4.34 19.91 12.05
CA PRO A 148 -4.40 20.78 10.87
C PRO A 148 -3.82 22.19 11.12
N PRO A 149 -3.22 22.84 10.11
CA PRO A 149 -3.20 22.43 8.70
C PRO A 149 -2.11 21.40 8.34
N VAL A 150 -1.16 21.13 9.24
CA VAL A 150 -0.09 20.13 9.02
C VAL A 150 -0.23 19.02 10.06
N VAL A 151 -0.83 17.93 9.63
CA VAL A 151 -1.07 16.75 10.45
C VAL A 151 0.13 15.82 10.36
N ILE A 152 0.70 15.46 11.51
CA ILE A 152 1.83 14.53 11.58
C ILE A 152 1.42 13.37 12.47
N PHE A 153 1.56 12.14 11.97
CA PHE A 153 1.14 10.96 12.71
C PHE A 153 1.95 9.72 12.35
N LYS A 154 2.05 8.80 13.30
CA LYS A 154 2.57 7.44 13.09
C LYS A 154 1.45 6.50 12.69
N TRP A 155 1.82 5.52 11.89
CA TRP A 155 0.90 4.51 11.39
C TRP A 155 1.53 3.12 11.41
N ARG A 156 0.67 2.12 11.31
CA ARG A 156 1.02 0.71 11.17
C ARG A 156 0.15 0.08 10.10
N HIS A 157 0.73 -0.76 9.26
CA HIS A 157 0.04 -1.57 8.25
C HIS A 157 0.45 -3.03 8.44
N TRP A 158 -0.51 -3.93 8.63
CA TRP A 158 -0.21 -5.33 8.95
C TRP A 158 -1.16 -6.34 8.30
N GLY A 159 -0.66 -7.55 8.05
CA GLY A 159 -1.43 -8.64 7.46
C GLY A 159 -0.62 -9.93 7.37
N TYR A 160 -1.29 -11.06 7.21
CA TYR A 160 -0.62 -12.36 7.07
C TYR A 160 -0.25 -12.65 5.61
N MET A 161 0.96 -13.15 5.38
CA MET A 161 1.41 -13.65 4.08
C MET A 161 0.77 -15.01 3.79
N ALA A 162 -0.51 -15.00 3.40
CA ALA A 162 -1.32 -16.20 3.18
C ALA A 162 -0.97 -16.94 1.88
N ASN A 163 -0.41 -16.26 0.88
CA ASN A 163 -0.06 -16.85 -0.42
C ASN A 163 1.33 -16.40 -0.90
N ASP A 164 1.90 -17.14 -1.84
CA ASP A 164 3.19 -16.81 -2.45
C ASP A 164 3.20 -15.37 -3.01
N TYR A 165 4.30 -14.66 -2.77
CA TYR A 165 4.61 -13.42 -3.46
C TYR A 165 5.06 -13.73 -4.89
N VAL A 166 4.58 -12.94 -5.87
CA VAL A 166 5.03 -12.99 -7.26
C VAL A 166 5.11 -11.56 -7.80
N GLY A 167 6.29 -11.13 -8.23
CA GLY A 167 6.52 -9.79 -8.81
C GLY A 167 7.75 -9.78 -9.72
N PHE A 168 8.09 -8.62 -10.26
CA PHE A 168 9.30 -8.42 -11.08
C PHE A 168 10.27 -7.46 -10.41
N ASN A 169 11.57 -7.78 -10.41
CA ASN A 169 12.60 -6.96 -9.77
C ASN A 169 13.23 -5.91 -10.70
N ASP A 170 14.27 -5.24 -10.21
CA ASP A 170 15.10 -4.24 -10.91
C ASP A 170 15.75 -4.73 -12.22
N ARG A 171 15.94 -6.03 -12.38
CA ARG A 171 16.46 -6.64 -13.62
C ARG A 171 15.37 -7.11 -14.58
N GLY A 172 14.10 -6.99 -14.19
CA GLY A 172 12.96 -7.57 -14.91
C GLY A 172 12.82 -9.08 -14.69
N ASP A 173 13.57 -9.67 -13.76
CA ASP A 173 13.44 -11.07 -13.40
C ASP A 173 12.13 -11.28 -12.63
N LYS A 174 11.43 -12.37 -12.95
CA LYS A 174 10.25 -12.79 -12.18
C LYS A 174 10.70 -13.39 -10.85
N ILE A 175 10.36 -12.71 -9.76
CA ILE A 175 10.59 -13.16 -8.38
C ILE A 175 9.37 -13.91 -7.87
N ARG A 176 9.61 -15.05 -7.23
CA ARG A 176 8.61 -15.79 -6.46
C ARG A 176 9.16 -16.11 -5.08
N ILE A 177 8.40 -15.78 -4.04
CA ILE A 177 8.74 -16.15 -2.66
C ILE A 177 7.57 -16.95 -2.08
N LYS A 178 7.88 -18.10 -1.48
CA LYS A 178 6.89 -18.98 -0.87
C LYS A 178 6.25 -18.33 0.35
N ALA A 179 4.94 -18.47 0.50
CA ALA A 179 4.26 -18.02 1.70
C ALA A 179 4.76 -18.78 2.93
N HIS A 180 5.21 -18.03 3.94
CA HIS A 180 5.57 -18.54 5.25
C HIS A 180 4.42 -18.38 6.27
N GLY A 181 3.26 -17.81 5.86
CA GLY A 181 2.08 -17.64 6.73
C GLY A 181 2.24 -16.62 7.88
N GLY A 182 3.41 -15.99 7.98
CA GLY A 182 3.75 -15.08 9.07
C GLY A 182 3.15 -13.69 8.89
N LEU A 183 3.16 -12.93 9.98
CA LEU A 183 2.72 -11.54 9.99
C LEU A 183 3.77 -10.65 9.31
N ILE A 184 3.31 -9.87 8.33
CA ILE A 184 3.99 -8.70 7.78
C ILE A 184 3.43 -7.49 8.51
N ASP A 185 4.29 -6.67 9.09
CA ASP A 185 3.93 -5.55 9.97
C ASP A 185 4.91 -4.39 9.75
N ILE A 186 4.48 -3.40 8.97
CA ILE A 186 5.30 -2.24 8.60
C ILE A 186 4.75 -0.99 9.27
N GLN A 187 5.65 -0.07 9.59
CA GLN A 187 5.32 1.17 10.31
C GLN A 187 6.04 2.35 9.69
N GLY A 188 5.50 3.54 9.93
CA GLY A 188 6.08 4.77 9.45
C GLY A 188 5.43 6.01 10.06
N ILE A 189 5.76 7.15 9.44
CA ILE A 189 5.20 8.46 9.74
C ILE A 189 4.58 9.01 8.45
N VAL A 190 3.54 9.84 8.59
CA VAL A 190 3.04 10.68 7.51
C VAL A 190 3.08 12.13 7.96
N ILE A 191 3.50 13.00 7.04
CA ILE A 191 3.33 14.45 7.13
C ILE A 191 2.31 14.82 6.06
N ALA A 192 1.12 15.24 6.47
CA ALA A 192 0.04 15.60 5.56
C ALA A 192 -0.36 17.07 5.76
N LYS A 193 -0.48 17.80 4.66
CA LYS A 193 -1.10 19.13 4.65
C LYS A 193 -2.55 19.01 4.22
N VAL A 194 -3.44 19.64 4.96
CA VAL A 194 -4.88 19.69 4.65
C VAL A 194 -5.38 21.12 4.63
N ASN A 195 -6.42 21.38 3.84
CA ASN A 195 -7.13 22.65 3.85
C ASN A 195 -8.24 22.68 4.93
N ASP A 196 -9.01 23.77 4.99
CA ASP A 196 -10.07 23.97 6.00
C ASP A 196 -11.23 22.96 5.89
N LYS A 197 -11.36 22.29 4.75
CA LYS A 197 -12.32 21.20 4.53
C LYS A 197 -11.73 19.83 4.88
N LEU A 198 -10.49 19.76 5.37
CA LEU A 198 -9.74 18.53 5.61
C LEU A 198 -9.45 17.72 4.33
N GLU A 199 -9.48 18.39 3.18
CA GLU A 199 -9.02 17.81 1.92
C GLU A 199 -7.47 17.84 1.90
N LEU A 200 -6.86 16.73 1.49
CA LEU A 200 -5.41 16.57 1.42
C LEU A 200 -4.83 17.44 0.30
N GLU A 201 -3.96 18.38 0.65
CA GLU A 201 -3.17 19.18 -0.30
C GLU A 201 -1.84 18.49 -0.63
N SER A 202 -1.20 17.84 0.34
CA SER A 202 0.05 17.10 0.11
C SER A 202 0.24 16.01 1.15
N ILE A 203 0.81 14.87 0.76
CA ILE A 203 1.18 13.76 1.63
C ILE A 203 2.64 13.42 1.40
N ASP A 204 3.43 13.34 2.47
CA ASP A 204 4.76 12.76 2.45
C ASP A 204 4.82 11.57 3.41
N VAL A 205 5.01 10.38 2.85
CA VAL A 205 5.05 9.12 3.61
C VAL A 205 6.50 8.77 3.92
N TRP A 206 6.79 8.54 5.19
CA TRP A 206 8.13 8.23 5.69
C TRP A 206 8.15 6.82 6.29
N PHE A 207 8.86 5.90 5.64
CA PHE A 207 9.07 4.53 6.12
C PHE A 207 10.22 3.86 5.38
N ASP A 208 10.67 2.70 5.87
CA ASP A 208 11.64 1.86 5.16
C ASP A 208 10.92 1.00 4.09
N PRO A 209 11.06 1.29 2.79
CA PRO A 209 10.37 0.55 1.74
C PRO A 209 10.83 -0.91 1.62
N MET A 210 12.00 -1.23 2.18
CA MET A 210 12.55 -2.58 2.20
C MET A 210 12.07 -3.41 3.38
N ASP A 211 11.49 -2.81 4.43
CA ASP A 211 11.05 -3.54 5.62
C ASP A 211 10.04 -4.63 5.27
N MET A 212 9.03 -4.30 4.45
CA MET A 212 8.08 -5.28 3.95
C MET A 212 8.77 -6.46 3.25
N PHE A 213 9.73 -6.19 2.36
CA PHE A 213 10.42 -7.24 1.62
C PHE A 213 11.35 -8.08 2.49
N ARG A 214 12.00 -7.50 3.51
CA ARG A 214 12.76 -8.29 4.49
C ARG A 214 11.84 -9.22 5.28
N GLN A 215 10.60 -8.79 5.54
CA GLN A 215 9.60 -9.61 6.18
C GLN A 215 9.01 -10.68 5.26
N ILE A 216 8.80 -10.39 3.96
CA ILE A 216 8.37 -11.37 2.95
C ILE A 216 9.46 -12.42 2.72
N ALA A 217 10.70 -11.97 2.57
CA ALA A 217 11.86 -12.81 2.29
C ALA A 217 12.45 -13.43 3.55
N ARG A 218 11.73 -13.40 4.70
CA ARG A 218 12.15 -14.05 5.93
C ARG A 218 12.66 -15.43 5.56
N GLN A 219 13.97 -15.61 5.69
CA GLN A 219 14.54 -16.93 5.59
C GLN A 219 13.97 -17.67 6.78
N ASP A 220 12.97 -18.51 6.53
CA ASP A 220 12.81 -19.69 7.35
C ASP A 220 14.22 -20.26 7.48
N LYS A 221 14.65 -20.62 8.69
CA LYS A 221 15.87 -21.41 8.89
C LYS A 221 15.78 -22.81 8.22
N GLN A 222 14.98 -22.95 7.16
CA GLN A 222 14.57 -24.14 6.44
C GLN A 222 14.19 -23.92 4.95
N GLY A 223 14.31 -22.72 4.33
CA GLY A 223 13.77 -22.48 2.98
C GLY A 223 14.75 -21.91 1.94
N THR A 224 15.13 -22.72 0.96
CA THR A 224 15.98 -22.38 -0.19
C THR A 224 15.33 -21.33 -1.11
N ILE A 225 16.08 -20.30 -1.52
CA ILE A 225 15.68 -19.40 -2.61
C ILE A 225 15.82 -20.17 -3.93
N GLU A 226 14.70 -20.55 -4.55
CA GLU A 226 14.72 -21.04 -5.93
C GLU A 226 14.78 -19.84 -6.88
N ALA A 227 15.99 -19.50 -7.31
CA ALA A 227 16.17 -18.77 -8.56
C ALA A 227 15.87 -19.77 -9.70
N ALA A 228 14.88 -19.47 -10.54
CA ALA A 228 14.64 -20.26 -11.74
C ALA A 228 15.86 -20.12 -12.65
N SER A 229 16.71 -21.14 -12.70
CA SER A 229 17.82 -21.22 -13.64
C SER A 229 17.23 -21.42 -15.03
N VAL A 230 17.47 -20.45 -15.91
CA VAL A 230 17.31 -20.66 -17.35
C VAL A 230 18.41 -21.63 -17.76
N THR A 231 18.06 -22.89 -18.01
CA THR A 231 18.98 -23.90 -18.55
C THR A 231 19.31 -23.56 -20.00
N GLY A 232 20.25 -22.63 -20.19
CA GLY A 232 20.95 -22.42 -21.44
C GLY A 232 21.90 -23.60 -21.68
N GLY A 233 21.57 -24.46 -22.63
CA GLY A 233 22.45 -25.55 -23.06
C GLY A 233 23.76 -25.01 -23.65
N CYS A 234 24.89 -25.49 -23.13
CA CYS A 234 26.21 -25.33 -23.75
C CYS A 234 26.54 -26.62 -24.52
N PRO A 235 26.66 -26.59 -25.86
CA PRO A 235 26.83 -27.80 -26.66
C PRO A 235 28.29 -28.05 -27.00
N PHE A 236 29.18 -28.31 -26.04
CA PHE A 236 30.53 -28.81 -26.36
C PHE A 236 31.10 -29.65 -25.21
N ALA A 237 30.93 -30.97 -25.28
CA ALA A 237 31.82 -31.95 -24.69
C ALA A 237 31.51 -33.34 -25.28
N GLY A 238 31.85 -33.53 -26.55
CA GLY A 238 31.88 -34.83 -27.21
C GLY A 238 33.31 -35.35 -27.28
N ALA A 239 33.52 -36.50 -26.62
CA ALA A 239 34.47 -37.57 -26.94
C ALA A 239 36.00 -37.34 -26.89
N SER A 240 36.67 -38.12 -26.02
CA SER A 240 37.51 -39.23 -26.50
C SER A 240 37.84 -40.24 -25.38
N LYS A 241 37.60 -41.52 -25.67
CA LYS A 241 38.10 -42.69 -24.93
C LYS A 241 39.62 -42.84 -25.10
N GLY A 242 40.28 -43.43 -24.12
CA GLY A 242 41.62 -44.00 -24.26
C GLY A 242 41.99 -44.82 -23.02
N SER A 243 41.99 -46.13 -23.19
CA SER A 243 42.40 -47.16 -22.23
C SER A 243 43.93 -47.27 -22.14
N GLU A 244 44.45 -47.44 -20.92
CA GLU A 244 45.44 -48.46 -20.53
C GLU A 244 45.46 -48.58 -19.00
#